data_AF-A0A945WVX0-F1
#
_entry.id   AF-A0A945WVX0-F1
#
_cell.length_a   1.000
_cell.length_b   1.000
_cell.length_c   1.000
_cell.angle_alpha   90.00
_cell.angle_beta   90.00
_cell.angle_gamma   90.00
#
_symmetry.space_group_name_H-M   'P 1'
#
loop_
_entity.id
_entity.type
_entity.pdbx_description
1 polymer ?
#
loop_
_entity_poly.entity_id
_entity_poly.type
_entity_poly.pdbx_seq_one_letter_code
_entity_poly.pdbx_strand_id
1 'polypeptide(L)'
;MPSFTRTIQMGQFLFIILGAMVFFSNQAKAERCPEIPAVSWWSDNTAEKLTASVDRQHDGDWDPYIKKWESYEEHMRDVMFRGKSAVIKSSGQILKGEELADFIKLINQRIRATRCIADKVIDARLIEELNNMETAAGGNAELEISLVE
;
A
#
# COMPACT_ATOMS: atom_id res chain seq x y z
N MET A 1 49.06 41.51 40.16
CA MET A 1 49.80 40.24 39.90
C MET A 1 49.46 39.28 41.04
N PRO A 2 49.42 37.96 40.88
CA PRO A 2 49.16 37.11 39.71
C PRO A 2 47.98 36.13 39.98
N SER A 3 47.69 35.33 38.97
CA SER A 3 46.88 34.11 38.96
C SER A 3 47.18 33.09 40.06
N PHE A 4 46.16 32.42 40.60
CA PHE A 4 46.30 31.02 41.03
C PHE A 4 45.04 30.18 40.73
N THR A 5 45.32 29.14 39.97
CA THR A 5 44.52 28.04 39.44
C THR A 5 43.85 27.11 40.46
N ARG A 6 42.85 26.38 39.94
CA ARG A 6 42.23 25.10 40.40
C ARG A 6 41.27 25.27 41.59
N THR A 7 40.05 24.72 41.55
CA THR A 7 39.82 23.27 41.55
C THR A 7 38.37 22.95 41.18
N ILE A 8 38.19 22.11 40.16
CA ILE A 8 37.17 21.07 39.97
C ILE A 8 35.87 21.22 40.79
N GLN A 9 34.77 21.55 40.10
CA GLN A 9 33.47 20.96 40.39
C GLN A 9 32.82 20.51 39.06
N MET A 10 33.59 19.74 38.28
CA MET A 10 33.06 18.79 37.30
C MET A 10 32.30 17.72 38.10
N GLY A 11 30.97 17.83 38.18
CA GLY A 11 30.20 16.88 38.98
C GLY A 11 28.70 16.84 38.75
N GLN A 12 28.16 17.44 37.67
CA GLN A 12 26.72 17.37 37.39
C GLN A 12 26.32 17.10 35.93
N PHE A 13 27.25 16.68 35.07
CA PHE A 13 26.93 16.38 33.66
C PHE A 13 27.24 14.94 33.26
N LEU A 14 26.84 13.96 34.08
CA LEU A 14 27.06 12.54 33.78
C LEU A 14 25.88 11.63 34.16
N PHE A 15 24.64 12.13 34.02
CA PHE A 15 23.42 11.32 34.17
C PHE A 15 22.31 11.70 33.18
N ILE A 16 22.63 12.07 31.93
CA ILE A 16 21.60 12.26 30.87
C ILE A 16 21.84 11.34 29.64
N ILE A 17 22.91 10.55 29.59
CA ILE A 17 23.24 9.71 28.41
C ILE A 17 23.01 8.20 28.61
N LEU A 18 22.07 7.76 29.46
CA LEU A 18 21.79 6.33 29.64
C LEU A 18 20.30 5.91 29.66
N GLY A 19 19.37 6.78 29.24
CA GLY A 19 17.94 6.51 29.42
C GLY A 19 16.99 6.80 28.26
N ALA A 20 17.47 7.27 27.11
CA ALA A 20 16.60 7.70 26.01
C ALA A 20 16.91 7.01 24.68
N MET A 21 17.15 5.69 24.70
CA MET A 21 16.82 4.85 23.54
C MET A 21 15.37 4.40 23.70
N VAL A 22 14.43 5.33 23.55
CA VAL A 22 13.06 4.96 23.25
C VAL A 22 13.10 4.50 21.79
N PHE A 23 13.33 3.20 21.59
CA PHE A 23 13.09 2.55 20.32
C PHE A 23 11.59 2.70 20.06
N PHE A 24 11.21 3.74 19.31
CA PHE A 24 9.88 3.81 18.73
C PHE A 24 9.80 2.66 17.72
N SER A 25 9.34 1.50 18.19
CA SER A 25 8.97 0.40 17.32
C SER A 25 7.81 0.88 16.46
N ASN A 26 8.12 1.41 15.28
CA ASN A 26 7.15 1.59 14.19
C ASN A 26 6.76 0.18 13.72
N GLN A 27 5.96 -0.51 14.52
CA GLN A 27 5.20 -1.65 14.03
C GLN A 27 4.14 -1.07 13.11
N ALA A 28 4.49 -0.92 11.83
CA ALA A 28 3.52 -0.69 10.77
C ALA A 28 2.54 -1.86 10.84
N LYS A 29 1.39 -1.63 11.48
CA LYS A 29 0.28 -2.57 11.39
C LYS A 29 0.01 -2.73 9.90
N ALA A 30 0.02 -3.96 9.40
CA ALA A 30 -0.44 -4.25 8.06
C ALA A 30 -1.88 -3.74 7.94
N GLU A 31 -2.06 -2.54 7.39
CA GLU A 31 -3.37 -1.93 7.25
C GLU A 31 -4.17 -2.81 6.29
N ARG A 32 -5.38 -3.19 6.71
CA ARG A 32 -6.28 -3.91 5.81
C ARG A 32 -6.71 -2.95 4.71
N CYS A 33 -6.75 -3.43 3.47
CA CYS A 33 -7.23 -2.59 2.38
C CYS A 33 -8.70 -2.22 2.58
N PRO A 34 -9.12 -1.03 2.12
CA PRO A 34 -10.53 -0.68 2.07
C PRO A 34 -11.33 -1.72 1.30
N GLU A 35 -12.58 -1.93 1.69
CA GLU A 35 -13.47 -2.82 0.98
C GLU A 35 -13.82 -2.27 -0.41
N ILE A 36 -13.84 -3.15 -1.41
CA ILE A 36 -14.30 -2.83 -2.76
C ILE A 36 -15.82 -2.66 -2.70
N PRO A 37 -16.39 -1.53 -3.16
CA PRO A 37 -17.83 -1.34 -3.10
C PRO A 37 -18.59 -2.40 -3.90
N ALA A 38 -19.66 -2.94 -3.30
CA ALA A 38 -20.57 -3.87 -3.94
C ALA A 38 -21.57 -3.14 -4.86
N VAL A 39 -21.12 -2.80 -6.07
CA VAL A 39 -21.98 -2.23 -7.12
C VAL A 39 -22.39 -3.34 -8.09
N SER A 40 -23.70 -3.51 -8.30
CA SER A 40 -24.25 -4.68 -9.00
C SER A 40 -23.80 -4.83 -10.47
N TRP A 41 -23.37 -3.76 -11.11
CA TRP A 41 -22.86 -3.77 -12.49
C TRP A 41 -21.34 -3.75 -12.60
N TRP A 42 -20.61 -3.96 -11.49
CA TRP A 42 -19.18 -4.22 -11.49
C TRP A 42 -18.93 -5.72 -11.30
N SER A 43 -18.15 -6.34 -12.20
CA SER A 43 -17.93 -7.79 -12.23
C SER A 43 -16.85 -8.28 -11.27
N ASP A 44 -15.91 -7.41 -10.93
CA ASP A 44 -14.72 -7.64 -10.12
C ASP A 44 -14.82 -6.84 -8.80
N ASN A 45 -15.65 -7.34 -7.90
CA ASN A 45 -15.99 -6.73 -6.62
C ASN A 45 -15.29 -7.37 -5.41
N THR A 46 -14.34 -8.28 -5.63
CA THR A 46 -13.50 -8.88 -4.59
C THR A 46 -12.03 -8.75 -4.98
N ALA A 47 -11.13 -8.82 -4.00
CA ALA A 47 -9.69 -8.70 -4.25
C ALA A 47 -9.18 -9.80 -5.20
N GLU A 48 -9.69 -11.02 -5.07
CA GLU A 48 -9.34 -12.17 -5.90
C GLU A 48 -9.79 -11.98 -7.34
N LYS A 49 -11.06 -11.56 -7.54
CA LYS A 49 -11.58 -11.30 -8.88
C LYS A 49 -10.88 -10.13 -9.55
N LEU A 50 -10.54 -9.11 -8.77
CA LEU A 50 -9.84 -7.94 -9.28
C LEU A 50 -8.41 -8.31 -9.71
N THR A 51 -7.68 -9.05 -8.87
CA THR A 51 -6.34 -9.56 -9.20
C THR A 51 -6.38 -10.44 -10.46
N ALA A 52 -7.32 -11.39 -10.54
CA ALA A 52 -7.50 -12.23 -11.73
C ALA A 52 -7.86 -11.42 -12.98
N SER A 53 -8.63 -10.33 -12.83
CA SER A 53 -8.94 -9.42 -13.92
C SER A 53 -7.70 -8.67 -14.42
N VAL A 54 -6.82 -8.22 -13.52
CA VAL A 54 -5.57 -7.54 -13.86
C VAL A 54 -4.60 -8.51 -14.52
N ASP A 55 -4.41 -9.69 -13.95
CA ASP A 55 -3.53 -10.72 -14.52
C ASP A 55 -3.96 -11.11 -15.94
N ARG A 56 -5.27 -11.27 -16.18
CA ARG A 56 -5.78 -11.66 -17.50
C ARG A 56 -5.78 -10.54 -18.54
N GLN A 57 -6.04 -9.29 -18.13
CA GLN A 57 -6.25 -8.17 -19.08
C GLN A 57 -5.02 -7.30 -19.27
N HIS A 58 -4.09 -7.33 -18.31
CA HIS A 58 -2.95 -6.43 -18.21
C HIS A 58 -1.66 -7.17 -17.85
N ASP A 59 -1.61 -8.51 -17.95
CA ASP A 59 -0.42 -9.33 -17.66
C ASP A 59 0.16 -9.06 -16.26
N GLY A 60 -0.72 -8.73 -15.30
CA GLY A 60 -0.33 -8.42 -13.93
C GLY A 60 0.13 -6.97 -13.71
N ASP A 61 0.12 -6.13 -14.74
CA ASP A 61 0.37 -4.69 -14.64
C ASP A 61 -0.88 -3.96 -14.12
N TRP A 62 -0.75 -3.39 -12.93
CA TRP A 62 -1.82 -2.72 -12.22
C TRP A 62 -2.05 -1.28 -12.73
N ASP A 63 -1.03 -0.65 -13.33
CA ASP A 63 -1.10 0.77 -13.70
C ASP A 63 -2.17 1.07 -14.76
N PRO A 64 -2.27 0.30 -15.87
CA PRO A 64 -3.33 0.50 -16.85
C PRO A 64 -4.73 0.30 -16.25
N TYR A 65 -4.87 -0.64 -15.31
CA TYR A 65 -6.13 -0.93 -14.66
C TYR A 65 -6.56 0.22 -13.74
N ILE A 66 -5.64 0.73 -12.90
CA ILE A 66 -5.90 1.88 -12.01
C ILE A 66 -6.22 3.13 -12.83
N LYS A 67 -5.42 3.41 -13.87
CA LYS A 67 -5.60 4.58 -14.74
C LYS A 67 -6.95 4.59 -15.45
N LYS A 68 -7.46 3.42 -15.86
CA LYS A 68 -8.81 3.27 -16.41
C LYS A 68 -9.88 3.77 -15.43
N TRP A 69 -9.78 3.42 -14.15
CA TRP A 69 -10.74 3.85 -13.14
C TRP A 69 -10.60 5.33 -12.79
N GLU A 70 -9.40 5.87 -12.74
CA GLU A 70 -9.15 7.30 -12.56
C GLU A 70 -9.75 8.13 -13.69
N SER A 71 -9.55 7.70 -14.94
CA SER A 71 -10.11 8.35 -16.13
C SER A 71 -11.65 8.29 -16.10
N TYR A 72 -12.21 7.19 -15.59
CA TYR A 72 -13.65 7.03 -15.42
C TYR A 72 -14.20 7.96 -14.33
N GLU A 73 -13.49 8.14 -13.22
CA GLU A 73 -13.82 9.10 -12.16
C GLU A 73 -13.84 10.54 -12.69
N GLU A 74 -12.78 10.93 -13.39
CA GLU A 74 -12.66 12.25 -14.00
C GLU A 74 -13.80 12.53 -14.97
N HIS A 75 -14.13 11.55 -15.83
CA HIS A 75 -15.25 11.66 -16.75
C HIS A 75 -16.59 11.86 -16.01
N MET A 76 -16.85 11.10 -14.95
CA MET A 76 -18.09 11.25 -14.17
C MET A 76 -18.18 12.61 -13.48
N ARG A 77 -17.03 13.13 -13.00
CA ARG A 77 -16.96 14.48 -12.44
C ARG A 77 -17.20 15.57 -13.49
N ASP A 78 -16.67 15.43 -14.70
CA ASP A 78 -16.94 16.36 -15.80
C ASP A 78 -18.43 16.34 -16.19
N VAL A 79 -19.05 15.15 -16.27
CA VAL A 79 -20.50 15.01 -16.51
C VAL A 79 -21.31 15.74 -15.44
N MET A 80 -20.97 15.53 -14.15
CA MET A 80 -21.63 16.19 -13.03
C MET A 80 -21.43 17.71 -13.05
N PHE A 81 -20.20 18.17 -13.30
CA PHE A 81 -19.86 19.59 -13.37
C PHE A 81 -20.65 20.31 -14.47
N ARG A 82 -20.87 19.66 -15.61
CA ARG A 82 -21.69 20.18 -16.71
C ARG A 82 -23.21 20.08 -16.47
N GLY A 83 -23.64 19.61 -15.30
CA GLY A 83 -25.05 19.40 -14.97
C GLY A 83 -25.75 18.34 -15.84
N LYS A 84 -24.97 17.39 -16.40
CA LYS A 84 -25.49 16.33 -17.27
C LYS A 84 -25.73 15.04 -16.47
N SER A 85 -26.43 14.10 -17.12
CA SER A 85 -26.62 12.75 -16.58
C SER A 85 -25.59 11.78 -17.14
N ALA A 86 -25.12 10.85 -16.31
CA ALA A 86 -24.29 9.73 -16.71
C ALA A 86 -25.14 8.50 -17.05
N VAL A 87 -24.86 7.84 -18.17
CA VAL A 87 -25.55 6.60 -18.57
C VAL A 87 -24.65 5.40 -18.31
N ILE A 88 -25.07 4.54 -17.39
CA ILE A 88 -24.37 3.30 -17.06
C ILE A 88 -24.86 2.20 -18.00
N LYS A 89 -24.15 2.01 -19.12
CA LYS A 89 -24.57 1.10 -20.21
C LYS A 89 -24.81 -0.34 -19.74
N SER A 90 -24.04 -0.83 -18.78
CA SER A 90 -24.14 -2.22 -18.29
C SER A 90 -25.38 -2.49 -17.44
N SER A 91 -25.94 -1.48 -16.77
CA SER A 91 -27.15 -1.60 -15.95
C SER A 91 -28.37 -0.87 -16.50
N GLY A 92 -28.19 -0.04 -17.54
CA GLY A 92 -29.22 0.85 -18.07
C GLY A 92 -29.55 2.04 -17.18
N GLN A 93 -28.81 2.25 -16.08
CA GLN A 93 -29.08 3.34 -15.13
C GLN A 93 -28.68 4.70 -15.70
N ILE A 94 -29.44 5.72 -15.31
CA ILE A 94 -29.15 7.12 -15.62
C ILE A 94 -28.98 7.86 -14.29
N LEU A 95 -27.77 8.27 -13.99
CA LEU A 95 -27.43 8.94 -12.73
C LEU A 95 -27.28 10.44 -12.96
N LYS A 96 -27.81 11.26 -12.04
CA LYS A 96 -27.70 12.72 -12.09
C LYS A 96 -27.69 13.32 -10.69
N GLY A 97 -27.18 14.55 -10.56
CA GLY A 97 -27.20 15.29 -9.30
C GLY A 97 -26.58 14.47 -8.16
N GLU A 98 -27.34 14.29 -7.07
CA GLU A 98 -26.89 13.56 -5.87
C GLU A 98 -26.56 12.09 -6.15
N GLU A 99 -27.34 11.39 -6.98
CA GLU A 99 -27.06 9.98 -7.32
C GLU A 99 -25.72 9.83 -8.07
N LEU A 100 -25.40 10.78 -8.95
CA LEU A 100 -24.11 10.81 -9.64
C LEU A 100 -22.97 11.16 -8.68
N ALA A 101 -23.20 12.09 -7.74
CA ALA A 101 -22.23 12.43 -6.71
C ALA A 101 -21.91 11.24 -5.80
N ASP A 102 -22.92 10.48 -5.39
CA ASP A 102 -22.75 9.27 -4.59
C ASP A 102 -22.04 8.16 -5.36
N PHE A 103 -22.37 7.99 -6.65
CA PHE A 103 -21.65 7.05 -7.49
C PHE A 103 -20.17 7.42 -7.67
N ILE A 104 -19.83 8.71 -7.80
CA ILE A 104 -18.44 9.19 -7.81
C ILE A 104 -17.71 8.84 -6.51
N LYS A 105 -18.38 8.89 -5.34
CA LYS A 105 -17.78 8.44 -4.07
C LYS A 105 -17.45 6.94 -4.10
N LEU A 106 -18.32 6.11 -4.68
CA LEU A 106 -18.07 4.68 -4.84
C LEU A 106 -16.90 4.42 -5.78
N ILE A 107 -16.79 5.13 -6.90
CA ILE A 107 -15.63 5.03 -7.79
C ILE A 107 -14.34 5.37 -7.05
N ASN A 108 -14.34 6.46 -6.28
CA ASN A 108 -13.18 6.86 -5.47
C ASN A 108 -12.80 5.82 -4.41
N GLN A 109 -13.79 5.22 -3.73
CA GLN A 109 -13.53 4.13 -2.78
C GLN A 109 -12.91 2.92 -3.49
N ARG A 110 -13.40 2.59 -4.68
CA ARG A 110 -12.83 1.51 -5.49
C ARG A 110 -11.37 1.79 -5.85
N ILE A 111 -11.04 2.98 -6.36
CA ILE A 111 -9.65 3.36 -6.70
C ILE A 111 -8.72 3.17 -5.49
N ARG A 112 -9.15 3.61 -4.29
CA ARG A 112 -8.38 3.42 -3.05
C ARG A 112 -8.18 1.95 -2.70
N ALA A 113 -9.24 1.15 -2.78
CA ALA A 113 -9.16 -0.29 -2.55
C ALA A 113 -8.21 -0.96 -3.54
N THR A 114 -8.35 -0.65 -4.83
CA THR A 114 -7.51 -1.18 -5.92
C THR A 114 -6.03 -0.88 -5.70
N ARG A 115 -5.67 0.37 -5.39
CA ARG A 115 -4.26 0.74 -5.13
C ARG A 115 -3.66 -0.05 -3.96
N CYS A 116 -4.37 -0.11 -2.83
CA CYS A 116 -3.88 -0.89 -1.68
C CYS A 116 -3.72 -2.38 -2.01
N ILE A 117 -4.64 -2.96 -2.79
CA ILE A 117 -4.54 -4.37 -3.20
C ILE A 117 -3.34 -4.55 -4.14
N ALA A 118 -3.14 -3.63 -5.08
CA ALA A 118 -1.99 -3.64 -5.99
C ALA A 118 -0.67 -3.63 -5.20
N ASP A 119 -0.51 -2.70 -4.26
CA ASP A 119 0.68 -2.59 -3.41
C ASP A 119 0.97 -3.93 -2.71
N LYS A 120 -0.05 -4.55 -2.10
CA LYS A 120 0.11 -5.84 -1.42
C LYS A 120 0.47 -6.99 -2.36
N VAL A 121 -0.09 -7.02 -3.56
CA VAL A 121 0.21 -8.05 -4.56
C VAL A 121 1.63 -7.88 -5.08
N ILE A 122 2.05 -6.64 -5.34
CA ILE A 122 3.41 -6.31 -5.79
C ILE A 122 4.43 -6.65 -4.69
N ASP A 123 4.19 -6.22 -3.45
CA ASP A 123 5.06 -6.54 -2.31
C ASP A 123 5.22 -8.05 -2.12
N ALA A 124 4.11 -8.81 -2.23
CA ALA A 124 4.16 -10.27 -2.13
C ALA A 124 4.99 -10.91 -3.25
N ARG A 125 4.85 -10.45 -4.50
CA ARG A 125 5.63 -10.93 -5.65
C ARG A 125 7.12 -10.61 -5.49
N LEU A 126 7.45 -9.39 -5.05
CA LEU A 126 8.84 -8.98 -4.80
C LEU A 126 9.49 -9.83 -3.70
N ILE A 127 8.77 -10.11 -2.60
CA ILE A 127 9.28 -10.98 -1.53
C ILE A 127 9.55 -12.39 -2.06
N GLU A 128 8.67 -12.94 -2.88
CA GLU A 128 8.88 -14.26 -3.52
C GLU A 128 10.12 -14.26 -4.42
N GLU A 129 10.29 -13.24 -5.26
CA GLU A 129 11.48 -13.08 -6.11
C GLU A 129 12.76 -13.00 -5.28
N LEU A 130 12.78 -12.22 -4.20
CA LEU A 130 13.93 -12.10 -3.30
C LEU A 130 14.28 -13.45 -2.65
N ASN A 131 13.28 -14.20 -2.16
CA ASN A 131 13.50 -15.51 -1.55
C ASN A 131 14.04 -16.55 -2.57
N ASN A 132 13.59 -16.47 -3.81
CA ASN A 132 14.06 -17.33 -4.89
C ASN A 132 15.51 -17.01 -5.29
N MET A 133 15.93 -15.75 -5.19
CA MET A 133 17.34 -15.35 -5.40
C MET A 133 18.27 -15.88 -4.30
N GLU A 134 17.85 -15.84 -3.03
CA GLU A 134 18.65 -16.37 -1.90
C GLU A 134 18.90 -17.89 -2.04
N THR A 135 17.87 -18.62 -2.45
CA THR A 135 17.95 -20.07 -2.67
C THR A 135 18.86 -20.42 -3.87
N ALA A 136 18.86 -19.58 -4.91
CA ALA A 136 19.71 -19.77 -6.11
C ALA A 136 21.18 -19.37 -5.89
N ALA A 137 21.47 -18.51 -4.91
CA ALA A 137 22.83 -18.05 -4.59
C ALA A 137 23.66 -19.06 -3.79
N GLY A 138 23.09 -20.19 -3.34
CA GLY A 138 23.83 -21.31 -2.76
C GLY A 138 24.69 -20.91 -1.56
N GLY A 139 24.06 -20.56 -0.44
CA GLY A 139 24.75 -20.49 0.84
C GLY A 139 25.02 -21.89 1.40
N ASN A 140 26.14 -22.52 1.02
CA ASN A 140 26.69 -23.65 1.75
C ASN A 140 27.62 -23.15 2.87
N ALA A 141 27.21 -23.34 4.12
CA ALA A 141 28.16 -23.49 5.22
C ALA A 141 27.80 -24.77 5.96
N GLU A 142 28.25 -25.86 5.35
CA GLU A 142 28.51 -27.16 5.95
C GLU A 142 29.24 -26.98 7.29
N LEU A 143 28.55 -27.31 8.39
CA LEU A 143 29.20 -27.87 9.57
C LEU A 143 28.77 -29.33 9.63
N GLU A 144 29.36 -30.14 8.74
CA GLU A 144 29.59 -31.55 9.06
C GLU A 144 30.47 -31.60 10.30
N ILE A 145 29.82 -31.71 11.47
CA ILE A 145 30.50 -32.23 12.65
C ILE A 145 30.67 -33.72 12.37
N SER A 146 31.85 -34.08 11.86
CA SER A 146 32.31 -35.46 11.92
C SER A 146 32.43 -35.82 13.41
N LEU A 147 31.60 -36.77 13.84
CA LEU A 147 31.84 -37.51 15.08
C LEU A 147 32.45 -38.84 14.67
N VAL A 148 33.79 -38.84 14.62
CA VAL A 148 34.59 -40.04 14.82
C VAL A 148 34.88 -40.12 16.32
N GLU A 149 34.23 -41.06 17.00
CA GLU A 149 34.84 -42.06 17.90
C GLU A 149 33.82 -43.16 18.23
#